data_AF-A0A351V733-F1
#
_entry.id   AF-A0A351V733-F1
#
_cell.length_a   1.000
_cell.length_b   1.000
_cell.length_c   1.000
_cell.angle_alpha   90.00
_cell.angle_beta   90.00
_cell.angle_gamma   90.00
#
_symmetry.space_group_name_H-M   'P 1'
#
loop_
_entity.id
_entity.type
_entity.pdbx_description
1 polymer ?
#
loop_
_entity_poly.entity_id
_entity_poly.type
_entity_poly.pdbx_seq_one_letter_code
_entity_poly.pdbx_strand_id
1 'polypeptide(L)'
;SSVYVGNKKKACAYIGIRSLAYELEEETTQEELLALIEELNGRKDVNGILVQLPLPAHIEEDKIIGAIRPEKDVDGFHPQSVGALCIGRPGFVSCTPAGIIQLLKRSGIEIA
;
A
#
# COMPACT_ATOMS: atom_id res chain seq x y z
N SER A 1 -8.50 -9.33 5.59
CA SER A 1 -9.63 -10.01 4.90
C SER A 1 -9.14 -10.65 3.60
N SER A 2 -9.30 -11.96 3.47
CA SER A 2 -8.86 -12.75 2.30
C SER A 2 -9.55 -12.30 0.99
N VAL A 3 -10.77 -11.80 1.06
CA VAL A 3 -11.53 -11.32 -0.10
C VAL A 3 -10.89 -10.09 -0.73
N TYR A 4 -10.50 -9.11 0.09
CA TYR A 4 -9.93 -7.85 -0.40
C TYR A 4 -8.56 -8.07 -1.05
N VAL A 5 -7.68 -8.84 -0.40
CA VAL A 5 -6.38 -9.22 -0.97
C VAL A 5 -6.57 -10.08 -2.22
N GLY A 6 -7.53 -11.01 -2.21
CA GLY A 6 -7.87 -11.84 -3.36
C GLY A 6 -8.29 -11.02 -4.58
N ASN A 7 -9.07 -9.95 -4.39
CA ASN A 7 -9.44 -9.05 -5.47
C ASN A 7 -8.23 -8.27 -6.03
N LYS A 8 -7.29 -7.84 -5.18
CA LYS A 8 -6.04 -7.21 -5.63
C LYS A 8 -5.19 -8.17 -6.47
N LYS A 9 -5.06 -9.44 -6.05
CA LYS A 9 -4.34 -10.47 -6.83
C LYS A 9 -4.98 -10.67 -8.21
N LYS A 10 -6.32 -10.75 -8.28
CA LYS A 10 -7.06 -10.88 -9.55
C LYS A 10 -6.88 -9.66 -10.46
N ALA A 11 -6.94 -8.46 -9.90
CA ALA A 11 -6.72 -7.22 -10.65
C ALA A 11 -5.30 -7.17 -11.23
N CYS A 12 -4.28 -7.54 -10.45
CA CYS A 12 -2.90 -7.64 -10.92
C CYS A 12 -2.78 -8.61 -12.10
N ALA A 13 -3.34 -9.81 -11.97
CA ALA A 13 -3.34 -10.81 -13.04
C ALA A 13 -4.05 -10.29 -14.31
N TYR A 14 -5.19 -9.62 -14.15
CA TYR A 14 -5.97 -9.06 -15.26
C TYR A 14 -5.20 -8.01 -16.07
N ILE A 15 -4.37 -7.18 -15.42
CA ILE A 15 -3.57 -6.14 -16.08
C ILE A 15 -2.11 -6.55 -16.34
N GLY A 16 -1.75 -7.82 -16.12
CA GLY A 16 -0.41 -8.34 -16.37
C GLY A 16 0.67 -7.94 -15.36
N ILE A 17 0.28 -7.51 -14.15
CA ILE A 17 1.21 -7.22 -13.05
C ILE A 17 1.53 -8.51 -12.28
N ARG A 18 2.81 -8.77 -12.05
CA ARG A 18 3.27 -9.83 -11.15
C ARG A 18 2.96 -9.46 -9.70
N SER A 19 2.18 -10.30 -9.02
CA SER A 19 1.88 -10.17 -7.59
C SER A 19 2.63 -11.22 -6.79
N LEU A 20 3.35 -10.79 -5.75
CA LEU A 20 3.84 -11.66 -4.68
C LEU A 20 2.86 -11.57 -3.52
N ALA A 21 2.59 -12.69 -2.84
CA ALA A 21 1.65 -12.73 -1.73
C ALA A 21 2.26 -13.50 -0.56
N TYR A 22 2.31 -12.85 0.59
CA TYR A 22 2.82 -13.39 1.84
C TYR A 22 1.64 -13.45 2.81
N GLU A 23 1.19 -14.66 3.11
CA GLU A 23 0.13 -14.93 4.07
C GLU A 23 0.83 -15.37 5.36
N LEU A 24 0.95 -14.41 6.28
CA LEU A 24 1.66 -14.58 7.55
C LEU A 24 0.65 -14.93 8.65
N GLU A 25 1.08 -15.79 9.57
CA GLU A 25 0.25 -16.21 10.72
C GLU A 25 0.01 -15.03 11.67
N GLU A 26 -1.05 -15.11 12.48
CA GLU A 26 -1.40 -14.05 13.43
C GLU A 26 -0.29 -13.83 14.47
N GLU A 27 0.42 -14.89 14.85
CA GLU A 27 1.51 -14.89 15.82
C GLU A 27 2.81 -14.26 15.31
N THR A 28 2.86 -13.90 14.01
CA THR A 28 4.03 -13.24 13.41
C THR A 28 4.41 -12.01 14.22
N THR A 29 5.68 -11.89 14.57
CA THR A 29 6.14 -10.75 15.38
C THR A 29 6.31 -9.50 14.53
N GLN A 30 6.34 -8.34 15.19
CA GLN A 30 6.63 -7.08 14.52
C GLN A 30 8.00 -7.12 13.82
N GLU A 31 9.01 -7.71 14.46
CA GLU A 31 10.36 -7.84 13.93
C GLU A 31 10.40 -8.70 12.66
N GLU A 32 9.65 -9.80 12.64
CA GLU A 32 9.54 -10.67 11.46
C GLU A 32 8.89 -9.94 10.28
N LEU A 33 7.82 -9.19 10.53
CA LEU A 33 7.16 -8.39 9.49
C LEU A 33 8.06 -7.26 8.98
N LEU A 34 8.78 -6.57 9.89
CA LEU A 34 9.74 -5.53 9.52
C LEU A 34 10.90 -6.09 8.69
N ALA A 35 11.41 -7.28 9.04
CA ALA A 35 12.47 -7.93 8.29
C ALA A 35 12.03 -8.27 6.86
N LEU A 36 10.79 -8.77 6.69
CA LEU A 36 10.22 -9.02 5.37
C LEU A 36 10.07 -7.72 4.56
N ILE A 37 9.57 -6.65 5.18
CA ILE A 37 9.43 -5.35 4.50
C ILE A 37 10.79 -4.83 4.04
N GLU A 38 11.84 -4.96 4.86
CA GLU A 38 13.17 -4.51 4.48
C GLU A 38 13.77 -5.37 3.34
N GLU A 39 13.55 -6.68 3.34
CA GLU A 39 13.90 -7.53 2.20
C GLU A 39 13.24 -7.03 0.91
N LEU A 40 11.92 -6.80 0.95
CA LEU A 40 11.14 -6.34 -0.20
C LEU A 40 11.54 -4.92 -0.64
N ASN A 41 11.91 -4.05 0.29
CA ASN A 41 12.46 -2.73 0.01
C ASN A 41 13.77 -2.84 -0.80
N GLY A 42 14.66 -3.77 -0.44
CA GLY A 42 15.94 -4.00 -1.13
C GLY A 42 15.83 -4.62 -2.53
N ARG A 43 14.70 -5.28 -2.82
CA ARG A 43 14.49 -6.00 -4.09
C ARG A 43 14.15 -5.09 -5.26
N LYS A 44 14.98 -5.11 -6.31
CA LYS A 44 14.77 -4.33 -7.55
C LYS A 44 13.60 -4.81 -8.40
N ASP A 45 13.19 -6.07 -8.22
CA ASP A 45 12.06 -6.69 -8.92
C ASP A 45 10.70 -6.45 -8.24
N VAL A 46 10.70 -5.64 -7.16
CA VAL A 46 9.51 -5.25 -6.40
C VAL A 46 9.32 -3.73 -6.51
N ASN A 47 8.24 -3.32 -7.18
CA ASN A 47 7.91 -1.91 -7.43
C ASN A 47 6.94 -1.31 -6.43
N GLY A 48 6.25 -2.15 -5.65
CA GLY A 48 5.24 -1.72 -4.70
C GLY A 48 5.07 -2.73 -3.58
N ILE A 49 4.86 -2.24 -2.37
CA ILE A 49 4.62 -3.03 -1.16
C ILE A 49 3.29 -2.59 -0.59
N LEU A 50 2.49 -3.58 -0.19
CA LEU A 50 1.18 -3.37 0.38
C LEU A 50 1.02 -4.23 1.61
N VAL A 51 0.65 -3.62 2.72
CA VAL A 51 0.33 -4.30 3.98
C VAL A 51 -1.16 -4.16 4.24
N GLN A 52 -1.85 -5.29 4.42
CA GLN A 52 -3.28 -5.29 4.68
C GLN A 52 -3.57 -4.89 6.13
N LEU A 53 -4.35 -3.82 6.32
CA LEU A 53 -4.84 -3.38 7.63
C LEU A 53 -6.25 -3.93 7.95
N PRO A 54 -6.66 -4.03 9.23
CA PRO A 54 -5.83 -3.81 10.42
C PRO A 54 -4.82 -4.95 10.66
N LEU A 55 -3.74 -4.66 11.37
CA LEU A 55 -2.76 -5.66 11.84
C LEU A 55 -3.17 -6.27 13.20
N PRO A 56 -2.59 -7.41 13.58
CA PRO A 56 -2.74 -7.94 14.94
C PRO A 56 -2.33 -6.92 16.02
N ALA A 57 -2.98 -6.99 17.19
CA ALA A 57 -2.88 -5.96 18.23
C ALA A 57 -1.47 -5.77 18.82
N HIS A 58 -0.58 -6.76 18.70
CA HIS A 58 0.81 -6.68 19.15
C HIS A 58 1.74 -6.01 18.14
N ILE A 59 1.25 -5.62 16.96
CA ILE A 59 2.06 -4.95 15.92
C ILE A 59 1.63 -3.48 15.82
N GLU A 60 2.60 -2.58 15.89
CA GLU A 60 2.37 -1.15 15.75
C GLU A 60 2.27 -0.77 14.26
N GLU A 61 1.06 -0.50 13.78
CA GLU A 61 0.78 -0.17 12.36
C GLU A 61 1.63 0.98 11.83
N ASP A 62 1.80 2.06 12.62
CA ASP A 62 2.61 3.22 12.24
C ASP A 62 4.08 2.87 11.98
N LYS A 63 4.64 1.92 12.75
CA LYS A 63 6.02 1.44 12.51
C LYS A 63 6.12 0.65 11.22
N ILE A 64 5.11 -0.18 10.94
CA ILE A 64 5.05 -0.98 9.71
C ILE A 64 4.90 -0.09 8.48
N ILE A 65 3.98 0.88 8.51
CA ILE A 65 3.79 1.86 7.43
C ILE A 65 5.06 2.72 7.26
N GLY A 66 5.69 3.11 8.36
CA GLY A 66 6.94 3.86 8.36
C GLY A 66 8.13 3.10 7.77
N ALA A 67 8.12 1.77 7.79
CA ALA A 67 9.20 0.94 7.27
C ALA A 67 9.16 0.75 5.74
N ILE A 68 8.00 0.94 5.11
CA ILE A 68 7.88 0.85 3.65
C ILE A 68 8.55 2.06 3.01
N ARG A 69 9.48 1.84 2.06
CA ARG A 69 10.10 2.97 1.34
C ARG A 69 9.04 3.78 0.60
N PRO A 70 9.06 5.13 0.65
CA PRO A 70 8.06 5.98 0.00
C PRO A 70 7.91 5.69 -1.50
N GLU A 71 9.00 5.33 -2.18
CA GLU A 71 9.02 4.96 -3.60
C GLU A 71 8.37 3.60 -3.93
N LYS A 72 7.97 2.83 -2.92
CA LYS A 72 7.24 1.57 -3.03
C LYS A 72 5.90 1.58 -2.27
N ASP A 73 5.52 2.69 -1.65
CA ASP A 73 4.29 2.82 -0.85
C ASP A 73 3.06 2.99 -1.75
N VAL A 74 2.59 1.90 -2.36
CA VAL A 74 1.46 1.96 -3.31
C VAL A 74 0.11 2.24 -2.66
N ASP A 75 0.00 2.15 -1.32
CA ASP A 75 -1.20 2.55 -0.58
C ASP A 75 -1.14 4.01 -0.10
N GLY A 76 0.01 4.69 -0.23
CA GLY A 76 0.15 6.12 0.00
C GLY A 76 0.00 6.56 1.46
N PHE A 77 0.23 5.66 2.41
CA PHE A 77 0.07 5.94 3.85
C PHE A 77 1.37 6.37 4.53
N HIS A 78 2.52 6.17 3.89
CA HIS A 78 3.79 6.60 4.44
C HIS A 78 3.77 8.12 4.68
N PRO A 79 4.26 8.64 5.82
CA PRO A 79 4.20 10.06 6.13
C PRO A 79 4.79 10.97 5.05
N GLN A 80 5.84 10.53 4.35
CA GLN A 80 6.38 11.30 3.21
C GLN A 80 5.44 11.30 1.99
N SER A 81 4.72 10.21 1.71
CA SER A 81 3.70 10.15 0.65
C SER A 81 2.55 11.10 0.94
N VAL A 82 2.03 11.06 2.17
CA VAL A 82 0.98 11.98 2.64
C VAL A 82 1.47 13.43 2.63
N GLY A 83 2.69 13.67 3.14
CA GLY A 83 3.31 14.97 3.14
C GLY A 83 3.47 15.55 1.73
N ALA A 84 3.93 14.73 0.77
CA ALA A 84 4.05 15.12 -0.63
C ALA A 84 2.69 15.53 -1.22
N LEU A 85 1.63 14.76 -0.97
CA LEU A 85 0.27 15.12 -1.37
C LEU A 85 -0.17 16.47 -0.79
N CYS A 86 0.01 16.68 0.52
CA CYS A 86 -0.40 17.91 1.20
C CYS A 86 0.26 19.17 0.64
N ILE A 87 1.50 19.07 0.15
CA ILE A 87 2.24 20.21 -0.43
C ILE A 87 2.19 20.23 -1.97
N GLY A 88 1.38 19.40 -2.60
CA GLY A 88 1.23 19.35 -4.05
C GLY A 88 2.45 18.79 -4.80
N ARG A 89 3.29 17.98 -4.15
CA ARG A 89 4.40 17.28 -4.80
C ARG A 89 3.95 15.93 -5.36
N PRO A 90 4.58 15.45 -6.46
CA PRO A 90 4.34 14.11 -6.97
C PRO A 90 4.69 13.04 -5.94
N GLY A 91 3.90 11.97 -5.91
CA GLY A 91 4.10 10.83 -5.02
C GLY A 91 2.92 9.86 -5.10
N PHE A 92 3.02 8.75 -4.36
CA PHE A 92 1.85 7.91 -4.15
C PHE A 92 0.83 8.63 -3.29
N VAL A 93 -0.43 8.35 -3.56
CA VAL A 93 -1.58 8.94 -2.88
C VAL A 93 -2.49 7.80 -2.43
N SER A 94 -3.21 8.01 -1.32
CA SER A 94 -4.12 6.98 -0.84
C SER A 94 -5.14 6.59 -1.90
N CYS A 95 -5.23 5.29 -2.16
CA CYS A 95 -5.98 4.74 -3.29
C CYS A 95 -7.48 5.04 -3.20
N THR A 96 -8.06 5.09 -2.00
CA THR A 96 -9.49 5.36 -1.80
C THR A 96 -9.86 6.82 -2.14
N PRO A 97 -9.23 7.86 -1.54
CA PRO A 97 -9.43 9.25 -1.97
C PRO A 97 -9.15 9.45 -3.47
N ALA A 98 -8.06 8.87 -3.99
CA ALA A 98 -7.74 8.96 -5.41
C ALA A 98 -8.84 8.35 -6.29
N GLY A 99 -9.41 7.22 -5.86
CA GLY A 99 -10.56 6.57 -6.50
C GLY A 99 -11.81 7.46 -6.52
N ILE A 100 -12.12 8.14 -5.41
CA ILE A 100 -13.23 9.11 -5.34
C ILE A 100 -13.02 10.24 -6.34
N ILE A 101 -11.80 10.81 -6.41
CA ILE A 101 -11.49 11.85 -7.41
C ILE A 101 -11.67 11.34 -8.83
N GLN A 102 -11.28 10.09 -9.12
CA GLN A 102 -11.50 9.47 -10.43
C GLN A 102 -12.99 9.30 -10.76
N LEU A 103 -13.82 8.92 -9.78
CA LEU A 103 -15.27 8.81 -9.97
C LEU A 103 -15.91 10.16 -10.31
N LEU A 104 -15.55 11.22 -9.58
CA LEU A 104 -16.04 12.59 -9.84
C LEU A 104 -15.67 13.04 -11.26
N LYS A 105 -14.38 12.93 -11.62
CA LYS A 105 -13.87 13.30 -12.94
C LYS A 105 -14.57 12.54 -14.08
N ARG A 106 -14.74 11.23 -13.94
CA ARG A 106 -15.38 10.39 -14.96
C ARG A 106 -16.88 10.60 -15.07
N SER A 107 -17.50 11.16 -14.04
CA SER A 107 -18.92 11.54 -14.03
C SER A 107 -19.16 12.97 -14.55
N GLY A 108 -18.11 13.68 -14.97
CA GLY A 108 -18.23 15.07 -15.45
C GLY A 108 -18.48 16.10 -14.34
N ILE A 109 -18.20 15.75 -13.08
CA ILE A 109 -18.36 16.68 -11.95
C ILE A 109 -17.10 17.53 -11.85
N GLU A 110 -17.28 18.85 -11.90
CA GLU A 110 -16.20 19.83 -11.74
C GLU A 110 -15.76 19.89 -10.27
N ILE A 111 -14.44 19.93 -10.05
CA ILE A 111 -13.83 20.01 -8.72
C ILE A 111 -13.08 21.35 -8.68
N ALA A 112 -13.46 22.21 -7.74
CA ALA A 112 -12.89 23.54 -7.55
C ALA A 112 -11.48 23.50 -6.96
#